data_AF-A0A2D6MS51-F1
#
_entry.id   AF-A0A2D6MS51-F1
#
_cell.length_a   1.000
_cell.length_b   1.000
_cell.length_c   1.000
_cell.angle_alpha   90.00
_cell.angle_beta   90.00
_cell.angle_gamma   90.00
#
_symmetry.space_group_name_H-M   'P 1'
#
loop_
_entity.id
_entity.type
_entity.pdbx_description
1 polymer ?
#
loop_
_entity_poly.entity_id
_entity_poly.type
_entity_poly.pdbx_seq_one_letter_code
_entity_poly.pdbx_strand_id
1 'polypeptide(L)'
;MLRIREPGREHRPSRSAGTSSAPPGRRDGTHPDSPGSTLRARHPLATIGSAETQGGVMEPITQALLGATTAELVAGQRLRGRAMGWGAIIGMSPDLDVLLAPLHDGYGEWLYHRGTTHSLWFGFVVGPLLGWILWRWRDQGREHLLRAWIGLATAALVTHPLLDGFTPYGTQLFAPFWRERFAWNGVAIVDPLYSIILVLGVAGIASRRRAEAAKKRALILSLVLSTSYLLAGFLVNRWVENDLRRVLAETAPDITRIRAYPTIFQPWLRSLVVRTPNTVYVGLHSWWDWGCPSWRVHPWPTQDPGLAALRSTWQAELLEWFADGDIGIFVSPTASGRRIRIEDLRYSWSSPKGRGMWGVQAIVDETNQIVGPIERLDRISIEAPDLDHLGRILAGQLPGATEGWTRPSSCVDAAR
;
A
#
# COMPACT_ATOMS: atom_id res chain seq x y z
N MET A 1 -37.05 6.38 52.91
CA MET A 1 -36.77 6.25 54.36
C MET A 1 -35.79 5.08 54.50
N LEU A 2 -34.69 5.10 55.25
CA LEU A 2 -34.14 6.08 56.21
C LEU A 2 -32.88 6.82 55.69
N ARG A 3 -32.35 7.74 56.52
CA ARG A 3 -31.13 8.57 56.39
C ARG A 3 -30.13 8.21 57.52
N ILE A 4 -29.01 8.97 57.62
CA ILE A 4 -28.06 9.16 58.78
C ILE A 4 -26.74 8.34 58.62
N ARG A 5 -25.51 8.87 58.74
CA ARG A 5 -24.95 10.26 58.90
C ARG A 5 -23.45 10.30 58.50
N GLU A 6 -22.92 11.46 58.13
CA GLU A 6 -21.49 11.85 58.32
C GLU A 6 -21.29 12.54 59.69
N PRO A 7 -20.05 12.69 60.21
CA PRO A 7 -19.17 13.87 59.94
C PRO A 7 -17.67 13.49 59.78
N GLY A 8 -16.65 14.33 59.54
CA GLY A 8 -16.43 15.77 59.30
C GLY A 8 -14.89 16.00 59.28
N ARG A 9 -14.28 16.64 58.25
CA ARG A 9 -13.94 18.07 58.06
C ARG A 9 -12.64 18.58 58.75
N GLU A 10 -11.96 19.53 58.09
CA GLU A 10 -10.84 20.42 58.55
C GLU A 10 -9.41 19.79 58.60
N HIS A 11 -8.30 20.51 58.35
CA HIS A 11 -8.07 21.90 57.89
C HIS A 11 -6.72 22.03 57.12
N ARG A 12 -6.61 22.99 56.19
CA ARG A 12 -5.35 23.59 55.64
C ARG A 12 -4.90 24.73 56.58
N PRO A 13 -3.62 25.22 56.63
CA PRO A 13 -3.09 26.07 55.52
C PRO A 13 -1.54 26.27 55.35
N SER A 14 -1.14 26.59 54.10
CA SER A 14 -0.28 27.70 53.60
C SER A 14 1.15 28.07 54.10
N ARG A 15 1.94 28.59 53.13
CA ARG A 15 3.09 29.57 53.16
C ARG A 15 4.53 29.00 52.98
N SER A 16 5.51 29.70 52.39
CA SER A 16 5.48 30.84 51.41
C SER A 16 6.87 31.24 50.83
N ALA A 17 6.92 31.50 49.50
CA ALA A 17 7.62 32.60 48.77
C ALA A 17 9.12 32.97 48.97
N GLY A 18 9.75 33.43 47.87
CA GLY A 18 11.01 34.21 47.81
C GLY A 18 12.14 33.56 46.98
N THR A 19 13.07 34.21 46.27
CA THR A 19 13.16 35.44 45.43
C THR A 19 14.66 35.70 45.15
N SER A 20 15.05 35.95 43.89
CA SER A 20 16.20 36.79 43.44
C SER A 20 17.67 36.43 43.82
N SER A 21 18.57 36.34 42.82
CA SER A 21 19.64 37.35 42.55
C SER A 21 20.88 36.81 41.79
N ALA A 22 21.49 37.70 41.00
CA ALA A 22 22.90 37.74 40.53
C ALA A 22 23.45 39.14 40.95
N PRO A 23 24.70 39.61 40.68
CA PRO A 23 25.84 39.13 39.84
C PRO A 23 27.21 39.26 40.60
N PRO A 24 28.33 39.88 40.12
CA PRO A 24 29.11 39.85 38.85
C PRO A 24 30.64 39.53 39.04
N GLY A 25 31.47 39.50 37.97
CA GLY A 25 32.84 40.10 38.04
C GLY A 25 34.09 39.33 37.53
N ARG A 26 34.65 39.79 36.40
CA ARG A 26 35.96 39.50 35.73
C ARG A 26 37.25 39.42 36.61
N ARG A 27 38.27 38.63 36.17
CA ARG A 27 39.50 39.10 35.44
C ARG A 27 40.60 38.01 35.19
N ASP A 28 41.17 38.08 33.97
CA ASP A 28 42.59 38.01 33.51
C ASP A 28 43.61 36.96 34.02
N GLY A 29 44.37 36.31 33.09
CA GLY A 29 45.59 35.50 33.34
C GLY A 29 45.82 34.28 32.42
N THR A 30 46.27 34.43 31.16
CA THR A 30 47.63 34.10 30.62
C THR A 30 48.04 32.61 30.42
N HIS A 31 48.37 32.30 29.15
CA HIS A 31 49.02 31.12 28.47
C HIS A 31 50.12 30.30 29.21
N PRO A 32 50.65 29.15 28.67
CA PRO A 32 50.46 28.53 27.33
C PRO A 32 50.25 26.97 27.22
N ASP A 33 49.90 26.54 26.00
CA ASP A 33 50.28 25.33 25.23
C ASP A 33 50.28 23.89 25.79
N SER A 34 49.33 23.06 25.31
CA SER A 34 49.62 21.92 24.37
C SER A 34 48.34 21.17 23.94
N PRO A 35 48.29 20.54 22.73
CA PRO A 35 47.03 20.12 22.11
C PRO A 35 46.65 18.66 22.39
N GLY A 36 45.36 18.39 22.65
CA GLY A 36 44.92 17.01 22.96
C GLY A 36 43.43 16.77 23.23
N SER A 37 42.51 17.25 22.40
CA SER A 37 41.19 16.61 22.29
C SER A 37 40.58 16.78 20.91
N THR A 38 40.45 15.67 20.18
CA THR A 38 39.79 15.60 18.88
C THR A 38 38.31 15.96 19.00
N LEU A 39 37.82 16.74 18.03
CA LEU A 39 36.42 17.17 17.98
C LEU A 39 35.47 15.97 18.13
N ARG A 40 34.46 16.10 19.01
CA ARG A 40 33.20 15.37 18.80
C ARG A 40 32.63 15.83 17.46
N ALA A 41 32.81 15.01 16.43
CA ALA A 41 32.10 15.18 15.18
C ALA A 41 30.60 15.20 15.49
N ARG A 42 29.96 16.36 15.31
CA ARG A 42 28.50 16.43 15.33
C ARG A 42 28.05 15.61 14.13
N HIS A 43 27.32 14.52 14.38
CA HIS A 43 26.58 13.84 13.31
C HIS A 43 25.80 14.91 12.55
N PRO A 44 25.94 15.04 11.21
CA PRO A 44 24.99 15.83 10.46
C PRO A 44 23.62 15.23 10.73
N LEU A 45 22.68 16.06 11.20
CA LEU A 45 21.28 15.67 11.28
C LEU A 45 20.90 15.15 9.90
N ALA A 46 20.57 13.86 9.83
CA ALA A 46 20.12 13.25 8.59
C ALA A 46 18.94 14.08 8.11
N THR A 47 19.08 14.66 6.91
CA THR A 47 18.01 15.42 6.27
C THR A 47 16.81 14.49 6.23
N ILE A 48 15.75 14.82 6.97
CA ILE A 48 14.52 14.04 6.97
C ILE A 48 13.94 14.17 5.56
N GLY A 49 14.24 13.19 4.72
CA GLY A 49 13.67 13.07 3.39
C GLY A 49 12.17 13.02 3.54
N SER A 50 11.46 13.85 2.77
CA SER A 50 10.02 13.98 2.81
C SER A 50 9.33 12.67 2.42
N ALA A 51 9.09 11.83 3.41
CA ALA A 51 8.32 10.59 3.31
C ALA A 51 6.82 10.91 3.22
N GLU A 52 6.38 11.43 2.08
CA GLU A 52 4.98 11.86 1.87
C GLU A 52 4.24 11.05 0.79
N THR A 53 3.58 9.99 1.26
CA THR A 53 2.10 9.91 1.28
C THR A 53 1.29 10.29 0.03
N GLN A 54 1.72 9.92 -1.18
CA GLN A 54 0.82 9.95 -2.36
C GLN A 54 -0.14 8.73 -2.47
N GLY A 55 0.21 7.57 -1.91
CA GLY A 55 -0.71 6.41 -1.81
C GLY A 55 -1.72 6.57 -0.68
N GLY A 56 -1.22 6.75 0.56
CA GLY A 56 -1.99 6.74 1.80
C GLY A 56 -3.02 7.85 2.01
N VAL A 57 -3.29 8.71 1.02
CA VAL A 57 -4.43 9.67 1.05
C VAL A 57 -5.57 9.22 0.11
N MET A 58 -5.25 8.58 -1.02
CA MET A 58 -6.23 8.15 -2.02
C MET A 58 -6.99 6.89 -1.59
N GLU A 59 -6.29 5.95 -0.93
CA GLU A 59 -6.87 4.70 -0.42
C GLU A 59 -7.99 4.97 0.62
N PRO A 60 -7.74 5.75 1.71
CA PRO A 60 -8.78 6.19 2.65
C PRO A 60 -10.02 6.81 1.99
N ILE A 61 -9.85 7.66 0.97
CA ILE A 61 -10.95 8.32 0.28
C ILE A 61 -11.81 7.31 -0.49
N THR A 62 -11.17 6.39 -1.21
CA THR A 62 -11.88 5.35 -1.98
C THR A 62 -12.66 4.42 -1.05
N GLN A 63 -12.05 4.01 0.06
CA GLN A 63 -12.69 3.17 1.08
C GLN A 63 -13.81 3.91 1.83
N ALA A 64 -13.68 5.22 2.06
CA ALA A 64 -14.77 6.06 2.56
C ALA A 64 -15.97 6.09 1.58
N LEU A 65 -15.73 6.24 0.28
CA LEU A 65 -16.80 6.29 -0.72
C LEU A 65 -17.50 4.92 -0.89
N LEU A 66 -16.75 3.82 -0.83
CA LEU A 66 -17.31 2.47 -0.86
C LEU A 66 -18.10 2.16 0.43
N GLY A 67 -17.55 2.51 1.60
CA GLY A 67 -18.25 2.40 2.88
C GLY A 67 -19.55 3.23 2.91
N ALA A 68 -19.53 4.45 2.37
CA ALA A 68 -20.70 5.33 2.29
C ALA A 68 -21.83 4.73 1.44
N THR A 69 -21.52 4.21 0.25
CA THR A 69 -22.50 3.63 -0.68
C THR A 69 -23.05 2.29 -0.16
N THR A 70 -22.19 1.42 0.37
CA THR A 70 -22.60 0.12 0.93
C THR A 70 -23.43 0.27 2.20
N ALA A 71 -23.09 1.19 3.10
CA ALA A 71 -23.89 1.51 4.28
C ALA A 71 -25.26 2.09 3.91
N GLU A 72 -25.34 2.97 2.91
CA GLU A 72 -26.63 3.50 2.43
C GLU A 72 -27.51 2.39 1.83
N LEU A 73 -26.92 1.42 1.10
CA LEU A 73 -27.65 0.26 0.59
C LEU A 73 -28.25 -0.61 1.71
N VAL A 74 -27.47 -0.89 2.75
CA VAL A 74 -27.87 -1.80 3.84
C VAL A 74 -28.80 -1.12 4.86
N ALA A 75 -28.57 0.16 5.17
CA ALA A 75 -29.20 0.84 6.31
C ALA A 75 -29.85 2.20 5.98
N GLY A 76 -29.69 2.75 4.77
CA GLY A 76 -30.19 4.07 4.39
C GLY A 76 -31.67 4.29 4.64
N GLN A 77 -32.52 3.29 4.38
CA GLN A 77 -33.97 3.39 4.66
C GLN A 77 -34.30 3.57 6.15
N ARG A 78 -33.50 3.01 7.05
CA ARG A 78 -33.74 3.02 8.52
C ARG A 78 -33.02 4.15 9.22
N LEU A 79 -31.78 4.45 8.83
CA LEU A 79 -30.95 5.46 9.47
C LEU A 79 -30.93 6.80 8.72
N ARG A 80 -31.46 6.83 7.48
CA ARG A 80 -31.45 7.97 6.55
C ARG A 80 -29.99 8.37 6.26
N GLY A 81 -29.71 9.62 5.88
CA GLY A 81 -28.36 10.10 5.54
C GLY A 81 -27.29 9.96 6.64
N ARG A 82 -27.63 9.44 7.82
CA ARG A 82 -26.64 8.96 8.82
C ARG A 82 -25.90 7.71 8.33
N ALA A 83 -26.54 6.83 7.54
CA ALA A 83 -25.93 5.61 7.03
C ALA A 83 -24.74 5.93 6.13
N MET A 84 -24.93 6.75 5.10
CA MET A 84 -23.85 7.26 4.23
C MET A 84 -22.67 7.87 5.02
N GLY A 85 -22.94 8.73 6.01
CA GLY A 85 -21.90 9.39 6.80
C GLY A 85 -21.10 8.45 7.72
N TRP A 86 -21.78 7.53 8.41
CA TRP A 86 -21.12 6.52 9.24
C TRP A 86 -20.42 5.45 8.42
N GLY A 87 -21.00 5.06 7.28
CA GLY A 87 -20.34 4.19 6.31
C GLY A 87 -19.01 4.74 5.82
N ALA A 88 -18.94 6.05 5.54
CA ALA A 88 -17.69 6.70 5.16
C ALA A 88 -16.61 6.60 6.25
N ILE A 89 -16.97 6.94 7.49
CA ILE A 89 -16.02 6.92 8.63
C ILE A 89 -15.54 5.50 8.91
N ILE A 90 -16.45 4.53 8.94
CA ILE A 90 -16.14 3.13 9.25
C ILE A 90 -15.35 2.48 8.10
N GLY A 91 -15.77 2.70 6.86
CA GLY A 91 -15.09 2.18 5.66
C GLY A 91 -13.66 2.68 5.56
N MET A 92 -13.40 3.95 5.91
CA MET A 92 -12.05 4.53 5.94
C MET A 92 -11.19 4.07 7.13
N SER A 93 -11.80 3.59 8.21
CA SER A 93 -11.10 3.42 9.50
C SER A 93 -9.93 2.41 9.53
N PRO A 94 -9.88 1.32 8.73
CA PRO A 94 -8.73 0.41 8.73
C PRO A 94 -7.44 1.09 8.23
N ASP A 95 -7.50 1.88 7.15
CA ASP A 95 -6.34 2.57 6.54
C ASP A 95 -5.72 3.66 7.43
N LEU A 96 -6.39 4.04 8.52
CA LEU A 96 -5.81 4.97 9.50
C LEU A 96 -4.63 4.33 10.26
N ASP A 97 -4.38 3.03 10.09
CA ASP A 97 -3.15 2.36 10.55
C ASP A 97 -1.88 2.91 9.87
N VAL A 98 -1.97 3.48 8.66
CA VAL A 98 -0.86 4.16 7.97
C VAL A 98 -0.34 5.35 8.79
N LEU A 99 -1.18 5.99 9.62
CA LEU A 99 -0.75 7.07 10.53
C LEU A 99 0.16 6.56 11.68
N LEU A 100 0.19 5.24 11.91
CA LEU A 100 1.07 4.59 12.88
C LEU A 100 2.38 4.12 12.24
N ALA A 101 2.52 4.16 10.90
CA ALA A 101 3.75 3.77 10.20
C ALA A 101 5.04 4.43 10.75
N PRO A 102 5.06 5.74 11.14
CA PRO A 102 6.25 6.37 11.73
C PRO A 102 6.63 5.86 13.13
N LEU A 103 5.78 5.07 13.79
CA LEU A 103 6.06 4.44 15.08
C LEU A 103 6.74 3.07 14.95
N HIS A 104 6.89 2.58 13.71
CA HIS A 104 7.55 1.31 13.40
C HIS A 104 8.99 1.53 12.89
N ASP A 105 9.76 0.45 12.88
CA ASP A 105 11.17 0.32 12.48
C ASP A 105 11.45 0.50 10.98
N GLY A 106 10.58 1.21 10.27
CA GLY A 106 10.58 1.34 8.80
C GLY A 106 9.94 0.16 8.06
N TYR A 107 9.73 -0.99 8.70
CA TYR A 107 9.17 -2.19 8.06
C TYR A 107 7.71 -2.46 8.40
N GLY A 108 7.14 -1.74 9.38
CA GLY A 108 5.77 -1.93 9.85
C GLY A 108 4.68 -1.78 8.77
N GLU A 109 4.95 -1.00 7.72
CA GLU A 109 4.06 -0.89 6.55
C GLU A 109 3.88 -2.25 5.86
N TRP A 110 4.96 -2.99 5.59
CA TRP A 110 4.85 -4.29 4.92
C TRP A 110 4.22 -5.36 5.83
N LEU A 111 4.49 -5.28 7.14
CA LEU A 111 4.08 -6.30 8.12
C LEU A 111 2.63 -6.12 8.62
N TYR A 112 2.25 -4.90 9.00
CA TYR A 112 1.01 -4.62 9.72
C TYR A 112 -0.09 -4.03 8.82
N HIS A 113 0.27 -3.18 7.85
CA HIS A 113 -0.74 -2.58 6.96
C HIS A 113 -1.36 -3.68 6.07
N ARG A 114 -2.69 -3.64 6.03
CA ARG A 114 -3.54 -4.72 5.48
C ARG A 114 -3.35 -6.09 6.13
N GLY A 115 -3.10 -6.07 7.44
CA GLY A 115 -3.14 -7.23 8.34
C GLY A 115 -4.54 -7.45 8.93
N THR A 116 -4.61 -7.72 10.23
CA THR A 116 -5.85 -8.12 10.92
C THR A 116 -7.02 -7.14 10.75
N THR A 117 -6.77 -5.83 10.71
CA THR A 117 -7.80 -4.79 10.51
C THR A 117 -8.46 -4.87 9.13
N HIS A 118 -7.79 -5.47 8.15
CA HIS A 118 -8.23 -5.60 6.76
C HIS A 118 -8.51 -7.09 6.46
N SER A 119 -9.20 -7.77 7.37
CA SER A 119 -9.62 -9.17 7.20
C SER A 119 -11.14 -9.33 7.27
N LEU A 120 -11.66 -10.38 6.63
CA LEU A 120 -13.08 -10.73 6.73
C LEU A 120 -13.49 -11.02 8.17
N TRP A 121 -12.61 -11.64 8.95
CA TRP A 121 -12.84 -11.91 10.37
C TRP A 121 -13.06 -10.62 11.16
N PHE A 122 -12.21 -9.59 10.93
CA PHE A 122 -12.37 -8.30 11.60
C PHE A 122 -13.70 -7.64 11.21
N GLY A 123 -14.07 -7.65 9.93
CA GLY A 123 -15.37 -7.15 9.47
C GLY A 123 -16.55 -7.86 10.14
N PHE A 124 -16.55 -9.20 10.21
CA PHE A 124 -17.65 -9.98 10.79
C PHE A 124 -17.68 -10.02 12.33
N VAL A 125 -16.57 -9.77 13.02
CA VAL A 125 -16.52 -9.76 14.50
C VAL A 125 -16.62 -8.34 15.06
N VAL A 126 -15.84 -7.40 14.53
CA VAL A 126 -15.81 -6.00 15.00
C VAL A 126 -16.98 -5.21 14.44
N GLY A 127 -17.46 -5.51 13.22
CA GLY A 127 -18.63 -4.86 12.62
C GLY A 127 -19.89 -4.90 13.49
N PRO A 128 -20.34 -6.08 13.96
CA PRO A 128 -21.48 -6.17 14.87
C PRO A 128 -21.27 -5.49 16.22
N LEU A 129 -20.05 -5.58 16.80
CA LEU A 129 -19.71 -4.91 18.05
C LEU A 129 -19.77 -3.38 17.89
N LEU A 130 -19.14 -2.84 16.86
CA LEU A 130 -19.14 -1.42 16.54
C LEU A 130 -20.56 -0.91 16.22
N GLY A 131 -21.34 -1.67 15.46
CA GLY A 131 -22.75 -1.38 15.21
C GLY A 131 -23.58 -1.34 16.50
N TRP A 132 -23.36 -2.27 17.42
CA TRP A 132 -24.01 -2.23 18.74
C TRP A 132 -23.57 -1.01 19.57
N ILE A 133 -22.29 -0.66 19.60
CA ILE A 133 -21.78 0.55 20.29
C ILE A 133 -22.42 1.82 19.72
N LEU A 134 -22.44 1.97 18.39
CA LEU A 134 -23.01 3.13 17.72
C LEU A 134 -24.52 3.25 17.94
N TRP A 135 -25.25 2.13 17.87
CA TRP A 135 -26.66 2.07 18.25
C TRP A 135 -26.85 2.49 19.72
N ARG A 136 -26.06 1.92 20.65
CA ARG A 136 -26.13 2.18 22.09
C ARG A 136 -25.81 3.63 22.46
N TRP A 137 -25.04 4.33 21.63
CA TRP A 137 -24.72 5.75 21.80
C TRP A 137 -25.71 6.70 21.11
N ARG A 138 -26.21 6.38 19.91
CA ARG A 138 -27.01 7.29 19.07
C ARG A 138 -28.51 7.05 19.11
N ASP A 139 -28.93 5.81 19.33
CA ASP A 139 -30.30 5.33 19.15
C ASP A 139 -30.75 4.33 20.24
N GLN A 140 -30.18 4.41 21.46
CA GLN A 140 -30.63 3.61 22.61
C GLN A 140 -32.16 3.71 22.80
N GLY A 141 -32.82 2.58 23.06
CA GLY A 141 -34.27 2.49 23.17
C GLY A 141 -35.01 2.41 21.83
N ARG A 142 -34.30 2.50 20.70
CA ARG A 142 -34.85 2.26 19.34
C ARG A 142 -34.30 0.95 18.78
N GLU A 143 -34.70 -0.17 19.40
CA GLU A 143 -34.25 -1.53 19.08
C GLU A 143 -34.38 -1.90 17.59
N HIS A 144 -35.42 -1.39 16.91
CA HIS A 144 -35.64 -1.61 15.48
C HIS A 144 -34.51 -1.06 14.58
N LEU A 145 -33.64 -0.19 15.11
CA LEU A 145 -32.46 0.33 14.42
C LEU A 145 -31.18 -0.47 14.68
N LEU A 146 -31.13 -1.35 15.68
CA LEU A 146 -29.92 -2.12 16.03
C LEU A 146 -29.40 -2.94 14.83
N ARG A 147 -30.30 -3.66 14.15
CA ARG A 147 -29.96 -4.42 12.93
C ARG A 147 -29.43 -3.53 11.79
N ALA A 148 -29.84 -2.25 11.73
CA ALA A 148 -29.34 -1.31 10.73
C ALA A 148 -27.91 -0.87 11.04
N TRP A 149 -27.61 -0.57 12.31
CA TRP A 149 -26.26 -0.22 12.75
C TRP A 149 -25.28 -1.38 12.62
N ILE A 150 -25.66 -2.59 13.06
CA ILE A 150 -24.87 -3.81 12.85
C ILE A 150 -24.63 -4.05 11.35
N GLY A 151 -25.68 -3.97 10.53
CA GLY A 151 -25.59 -4.18 9.09
C GLY A 151 -24.63 -3.20 8.40
N LEU A 152 -24.72 -1.90 8.70
CA LEU A 152 -23.87 -0.90 8.04
C LEU A 152 -22.40 -1.00 8.45
N ALA A 153 -22.12 -1.25 9.74
CA ALA A 153 -20.75 -1.35 10.25
C ALA A 153 -20.08 -2.62 9.74
N THR A 154 -20.81 -3.74 9.74
CA THR A 154 -20.33 -5.01 9.16
C THR A 154 -20.10 -4.88 7.66
N ALA A 155 -21.05 -4.30 6.92
CA ALA A 155 -20.90 -4.13 5.47
C ALA A 155 -19.68 -3.27 5.11
N ALA A 156 -19.54 -2.08 5.73
CA ALA A 156 -18.44 -1.18 5.45
C ALA A 156 -17.06 -1.81 5.74
N LEU A 157 -16.91 -2.52 6.88
CA LEU A 157 -15.67 -3.22 7.22
C LEU A 157 -15.41 -4.48 6.38
N VAL A 158 -16.44 -5.18 5.91
CA VAL A 158 -16.27 -6.38 5.06
C VAL A 158 -15.95 -6.00 3.60
N THR A 159 -16.50 -4.90 3.08
CA THR A 159 -16.21 -4.47 1.70
C THR A 159 -14.82 -3.87 1.53
N HIS A 160 -14.23 -3.36 2.61
CA HIS A 160 -12.89 -2.79 2.61
C HIS A 160 -11.80 -3.80 2.13
N PRO A 161 -11.60 -4.95 2.80
CA PRO A 161 -10.60 -5.93 2.38
C PRO A 161 -10.96 -6.69 1.10
N LEU A 162 -12.25 -6.69 0.73
CA LEU A 162 -12.65 -7.18 -0.59
C LEU A 162 -12.13 -6.26 -1.70
N LEU A 163 -12.16 -4.93 -1.53
CA LEU A 163 -11.53 -4.00 -2.48
C LEU A 163 -10.00 -4.16 -2.48
N ASP A 164 -9.38 -4.28 -1.31
CA ASP A 164 -7.92 -4.47 -1.22
C ASP A 164 -7.42 -5.73 -1.92
N GLY A 165 -8.21 -6.81 -1.85
CA GLY A 165 -7.94 -8.04 -2.59
C GLY A 165 -7.90 -7.83 -4.10
N PHE A 166 -8.53 -6.80 -4.67
CA PHE A 166 -8.41 -6.49 -6.10
C PHE A 166 -7.14 -5.71 -6.47
N THR A 167 -6.33 -5.23 -5.52
CA THR A 167 -5.10 -4.47 -5.83
C THR A 167 -3.83 -5.33 -5.72
N PRO A 168 -2.72 -4.97 -6.41
CA PRO A 168 -1.42 -5.65 -6.31
C PRO A 168 -0.80 -5.72 -4.90
N TYR A 169 -1.20 -4.82 -4.00
CA TYR A 169 -0.75 -4.82 -2.60
C TYR A 169 -1.37 -6.00 -1.82
N GLY A 170 -2.55 -6.44 -2.24
CA GLY A 170 -3.34 -7.51 -1.61
C GLY A 170 -3.73 -7.22 -0.16
N THR A 171 -4.34 -8.20 0.50
CA THR A 171 -4.63 -8.15 1.94
C THR A 171 -4.57 -9.53 2.59
N GLN A 172 -4.32 -9.60 3.91
CA GLN A 172 -4.41 -10.82 4.70
C GLN A 172 -5.88 -11.17 5.00
N LEU A 173 -6.62 -11.58 3.96
CA LEU A 173 -8.08 -11.75 3.96
C LEU A 173 -8.62 -12.65 5.11
N PHE A 174 -7.82 -13.64 5.52
CA PHE A 174 -8.11 -14.59 6.60
C PHE A 174 -7.27 -14.39 7.88
N ALA A 175 -6.64 -13.23 8.06
CA ALA A 175 -6.06 -12.85 9.36
C ALA A 175 -7.16 -12.78 10.45
N PRO A 176 -6.85 -13.10 11.72
CA PRO A 176 -5.53 -13.40 12.26
C PRO A 176 -5.10 -14.87 12.11
N PHE A 177 -5.89 -15.73 11.47
CA PHE A 177 -5.60 -17.16 11.39
C PHE A 177 -4.48 -17.48 10.40
N TRP A 178 -4.52 -16.88 9.21
CA TRP A 178 -3.52 -17.08 8.15
C TRP A 178 -2.89 -15.74 7.74
N ARG A 179 -1.59 -15.78 7.44
CA ARG A 179 -0.79 -14.60 7.02
C ARG A 179 -0.61 -14.50 5.49
N GLU A 180 -1.27 -15.35 4.71
CA GLU A 180 -1.20 -15.30 3.25
C GLU A 180 -1.88 -14.02 2.71
N ARG A 181 -1.22 -13.33 1.78
CA ARG A 181 -1.76 -12.11 1.14
C ARG A 181 -2.51 -12.50 -0.13
N PHE A 182 -3.80 -12.18 -0.18
CA PHE A 182 -4.65 -12.43 -1.33
C PHE A 182 -4.66 -11.21 -2.25
N ALA A 183 -4.31 -11.41 -3.52
CA ALA A 183 -4.33 -10.39 -4.56
C ALA A 183 -4.86 -10.97 -5.89
N TRP A 184 -5.96 -10.42 -6.39
CA TRP A 184 -6.57 -10.74 -7.68
C TRP A 184 -6.05 -9.84 -8.82
N ASN A 185 -5.29 -8.80 -8.50
CA ASN A 185 -4.64 -7.88 -9.46
C ASN A 185 -5.61 -7.31 -10.52
N GLY A 186 -6.83 -6.95 -10.10
CA GLY A 186 -7.85 -6.41 -11.01
C GLY A 186 -7.69 -4.93 -11.31
N VAL A 187 -7.41 -4.11 -10.29
CA VAL A 187 -7.31 -2.64 -10.39
C VAL A 187 -6.07 -2.11 -9.68
N ALA A 188 -5.58 -0.93 -10.08
CA ALA A 188 -4.46 -0.30 -9.41
C ALA A 188 -4.85 0.12 -7.98
N ILE A 189 -3.86 0.25 -7.10
CA ILE A 189 -4.06 0.81 -5.74
C ILE A 189 -4.69 2.21 -5.83
N VAL A 190 -4.21 3.01 -6.78
CA VAL A 190 -4.72 4.35 -7.06
C VAL A 190 -5.47 4.31 -8.40
N ASP A 191 -6.80 4.20 -8.33
CA ASP A 191 -7.67 4.17 -9.50
C ASP A 191 -8.73 5.31 -9.44
N PRO A 192 -8.48 6.43 -10.15
CA PRO A 192 -9.44 7.53 -10.21
C PRO A 192 -10.75 7.17 -10.92
N LEU A 193 -10.77 6.25 -11.88
CA LEU A 193 -11.99 5.89 -12.61
C LEU A 193 -12.94 5.12 -11.69
N TYR A 194 -12.42 4.15 -10.94
CA TYR A 194 -13.15 3.48 -9.88
C TYR A 194 -13.68 4.48 -8.83
N SER A 195 -12.82 5.40 -8.38
CA SER A 195 -13.18 6.43 -7.41
C SER A 195 -14.27 7.37 -7.93
N ILE A 196 -14.21 7.80 -9.20
CA ILE A 196 -15.22 8.66 -9.84
C ILE A 196 -16.58 7.96 -9.89
N ILE A 197 -16.65 6.65 -10.18
CA ILE A 197 -17.90 5.89 -10.16
C ILE A 197 -18.58 5.97 -8.77
N LEU A 198 -17.80 5.89 -7.69
CA LEU A 198 -18.30 6.00 -6.32
C LEU A 198 -18.65 7.46 -5.95
N VAL A 199 -17.83 8.45 -6.31
CA VAL A 199 -18.13 9.89 -6.12
C VAL A 199 -19.45 10.28 -6.77
N LEU A 200 -19.69 9.85 -8.02
CA LEU A 200 -20.94 10.11 -8.73
C LEU A 200 -22.14 9.43 -8.06
N GLY A 201 -21.95 8.25 -7.48
CA GLY A 201 -22.95 7.58 -6.63
C GLY A 201 -23.29 8.38 -5.38
N VAL A 202 -22.29 8.77 -4.59
CA VAL A 202 -22.43 9.56 -3.37
C VAL A 202 -23.08 10.92 -3.66
N ALA A 203 -22.62 11.64 -4.69
CA ALA A 203 -23.24 12.90 -5.15
C ALA A 203 -24.67 12.67 -5.68
N GLY A 204 -24.93 11.50 -6.27
CA GLY A 204 -26.26 11.00 -6.64
C GLY A 204 -27.23 10.97 -5.47
N ILE A 205 -26.81 10.29 -4.40
CA ILE A 205 -27.55 10.06 -3.14
C ILE A 205 -27.73 11.36 -2.35
N ALA A 206 -26.65 12.12 -2.16
CA ALA A 206 -26.61 13.36 -1.37
C ALA A 206 -27.42 14.52 -2.00
N SER A 207 -27.82 14.41 -3.27
CA SER A 207 -28.54 15.47 -3.98
C SER A 207 -29.92 15.73 -3.40
N ARG A 208 -30.08 16.90 -2.75
CA ARG A 208 -31.37 17.38 -2.21
C ARG A 208 -32.45 17.62 -3.28
N ARG A 209 -32.05 17.78 -4.55
CA ARG A 209 -32.97 18.05 -5.68
C ARG A 209 -33.55 16.79 -6.33
N ARG A 210 -33.03 15.59 -6.01
CA ARG A 210 -33.49 14.33 -6.60
C ARG A 210 -34.56 13.66 -5.75
N ALA A 211 -35.59 13.11 -6.40
CA ALA A 211 -36.56 12.22 -5.76
C ALA A 211 -35.90 10.93 -5.26
N GLU A 212 -36.46 10.30 -4.22
CA GLU A 212 -35.89 9.10 -3.59
C GLU A 212 -35.68 7.93 -4.56
N ALA A 213 -36.59 7.75 -5.54
CA ALA A 213 -36.43 6.76 -6.59
C ALA A 213 -35.17 7.00 -7.46
N ALA A 214 -34.84 8.27 -7.73
CA ALA A 214 -33.63 8.62 -8.49
C ALA A 214 -32.36 8.45 -7.64
N LYS A 215 -32.40 8.73 -6.34
CA LYS A 215 -31.29 8.44 -5.40
C LYS A 215 -31.01 6.94 -5.32
N LYS A 216 -32.05 6.12 -5.15
CA LYS A 216 -31.94 4.65 -5.12
C LYS A 216 -31.36 4.11 -6.44
N ARG A 217 -31.77 4.65 -7.59
CA ARG A 217 -31.18 4.31 -8.90
C ARG A 217 -29.70 4.69 -8.98
N ALA A 218 -29.31 5.89 -8.53
CA ALA A 218 -27.92 6.33 -8.53
C ALA A 218 -27.02 5.44 -7.64
N LEU A 219 -27.51 5.06 -6.45
CA LEU A 219 -26.84 4.12 -5.55
C LEU A 219 -26.62 2.75 -6.21
N ILE A 220 -27.69 2.14 -6.73
CA ILE A 220 -27.61 0.82 -7.37
C ILE A 220 -26.70 0.88 -8.59
N LEU A 221 -26.82 1.91 -9.44
CA LEU A 221 -25.98 2.06 -10.62
C LEU A 221 -24.50 2.23 -10.25
N SER A 222 -24.18 3.03 -9.22
CA SER A 222 -22.81 3.20 -8.74
C SER A 222 -22.20 1.88 -8.26
N LEU A 223 -22.93 1.11 -7.44
CA LEU A 223 -22.45 -0.19 -6.94
C LEU A 223 -22.35 -1.26 -8.04
N VAL A 224 -23.29 -1.28 -8.99
CA VAL A 224 -23.23 -2.18 -10.15
C VAL A 224 -22.04 -1.83 -11.05
N LEU A 225 -21.82 -0.55 -11.34
CA LEU A 225 -20.68 -0.11 -12.14
C LEU A 225 -19.34 -0.37 -11.43
N SER A 226 -19.23 -0.08 -10.13
CA SER A 226 -18.00 -0.32 -9.37
C SER A 226 -17.67 -1.81 -9.30
N THR A 227 -18.66 -2.66 -9.03
CA THR A 227 -18.48 -4.13 -9.01
C THR A 227 -18.14 -4.67 -10.40
N SER A 228 -18.80 -4.18 -11.45
CA SER A 228 -18.51 -4.57 -12.83
C SER A 228 -17.11 -4.13 -13.26
N TYR A 229 -16.64 -2.97 -12.79
CA TYR A 229 -15.29 -2.46 -13.05
C TYR A 229 -14.21 -3.36 -12.42
N LEU A 230 -14.37 -3.76 -11.15
CA LEU A 230 -13.46 -4.70 -10.48
C LEU A 230 -13.42 -6.06 -11.20
N LEU A 231 -14.60 -6.60 -11.57
CA LEU A 231 -14.69 -7.85 -12.31
C LEU A 231 -14.05 -7.74 -13.70
N ALA A 232 -14.29 -6.64 -14.43
CA ALA A 232 -13.65 -6.40 -15.72
C ALA A 232 -12.12 -6.34 -15.56
N GLY A 233 -11.60 -5.57 -14.59
CA GLY A 233 -10.18 -5.47 -14.32
C GLY A 233 -9.51 -6.83 -14.02
N PHE A 234 -10.18 -7.69 -13.25
CA PHE A 234 -9.76 -9.07 -13.00
C PHE A 234 -9.76 -9.93 -14.26
N LEU A 235 -10.82 -9.85 -15.09
CA LEU A 235 -10.90 -10.59 -16.35
C LEU A 235 -9.83 -10.14 -17.35
N VAL A 236 -9.52 -8.84 -17.41
CA VAL A 236 -8.38 -8.30 -18.18
C VAL A 236 -7.07 -8.89 -17.67
N ASN A 237 -6.87 -8.97 -16.36
CA ASN A 237 -5.64 -9.53 -15.79
C ASN A 237 -5.47 -11.01 -16.17
N ARG A 238 -6.55 -11.81 -16.07
CA ARG A 238 -6.56 -13.21 -16.48
C ARG A 238 -6.36 -13.39 -17.99
N TRP A 239 -6.92 -12.52 -18.81
CA TRP A 239 -6.69 -12.53 -20.25
C TRP A 239 -5.21 -12.25 -20.57
N VAL A 240 -4.61 -11.21 -19.95
CA VAL A 240 -3.19 -10.88 -20.13
C VAL A 240 -2.28 -12.02 -19.69
N GLU A 241 -2.54 -12.64 -18.53
CA GLU A 241 -1.77 -13.80 -18.07
C GLU A 241 -1.82 -14.97 -19.07
N ASN A 242 -2.98 -15.24 -19.66
CA ASN A 242 -3.15 -16.30 -20.65
C ASN A 242 -2.50 -15.96 -22.01
N ASP A 243 -2.60 -14.72 -22.47
CA ASP A 243 -1.94 -14.30 -23.72
C ASP A 243 -0.41 -14.34 -23.57
N LEU A 244 0.13 -13.95 -22.40
CA LEU A 244 1.56 -14.07 -22.13
C LEU A 244 2.07 -15.51 -22.11
N ARG A 245 1.27 -16.47 -21.61
CA ARG A 245 1.62 -17.90 -21.71
C ARG A 245 1.75 -18.35 -23.16
N ARG A 246 0.89 -17.82 -24.05
CA ARG A 246 0.92 -18.10 -25.49
C ARG A 246 2.12 -17.44 -26.18
N VAL A 247 2.35 -16.14 -25.94
CA VAL A 247 3.43 -15.36 -26.59
C VAL A 247 4.82 -15.84 -26.14
N LEU A 248 4.99 -16.18 -24.87
CA LEU A 248 6.30 -16.58 -24.32
C LEU A 248 6.57 -18.10 -24.42
N ALA A 249 5.62 -18.92 -24.89
CA ALA A 249 5.77 -20.38 -24.96
C ALA A 249 7.04 -20.84 -25.70
N GLU A 250 7.41 -20.15 -26.78
CA GLU A 250 8.60 -20.48 -27.59
C GLU A 250 9.90 -19.91 -27.01
N THR A 251 9.84 -18.75 -26.35
CA THR A 251 11.02 -18.01 -25.86
C THR A 251 11.38 -18.35 -24.40
N ALA A 252 10.42 -18.89 -23.64
CA ALA A 252 10.56 -19.32 -22.26
C ALA A 252 9.68 -20.57 -22.03
N PRO A 253 10.12 -21.75 -22.48
CA PRO A 253 9.34 -22.99 -22.35
C PRO A 253 9.23 -23.50 -20.91
N ASP A 254 10.07 -23.01 -19.99
CA ASP A 254 10.22 -23.44 -18.60
C ASP A 254 9.60 -22.45 -17.58
N ILE A 255 8.56 -21.71 -17.99
CA ILE A 255 7.83 -20.76 -17.13
C ILE A 255 7.25 -21.45 -15.89
N THR A 256 7.77 -21.05 -14.72
CA THR A 256 7.30 -21.50 -13.40
C THR A 256 6.15 -20.64 -12.87
N ARG A 257 6.09 -19.35 -13.24
CA ARG A 257 5.07 -18.40 -12.79
C ARG A 257 4.87 -17.31 -13.85
N ILE A 258 3.61 -16.92 -14.08
CA ILE A 258 3.23 -15.69 -14.79
C ILE A 258 2.28 -14.95 -13.87
N ARG A 259 2.51 -13.64 -13.68
CA ARG A 259 1.53 -12.73 -13.11
C ARG A 259 1.48 -11.41 -13.86
N ALA A 260 0.29 -10.85 -13.90
CA ALA A 260 0.03 -9.50 -14.41
C ALA A 260 -0.46 -8.59 -13.26
N TYR A 261 -0.14 -7.29 -13.38
CA TYR A 261 -0.39 -6.25 -12.40
C TYR A 261 -0.89 -4.96 -13.07
N PRO A 262 -2.04 -4.39 -12.68
CA PRO A 262 -2.55 -3.12 -13.21
C PRO A 262 -1.60 -1.96 -12.95
N THR A 263 -1.32 -1.18 -14.01
CA THR A 263 -0.61 0.10 -13.90
C THR A 263 -1.56 1.21 -13.48
N ILE A 264 -1.01 2.27 -12.88
CA ILE A 264 -1.80 3.41 -12.38
C ILE A 264 -2.36 4.20 -13.57
N PHE A 265 -3.59 4.72 -13.44
CA PHE A 265 -4.33 5.50 -14.45
C PHE A 265 -4.68 4.78 -15.76
N GLN A 266 -4.32 3.51 -15.95
CA GLN A 266 -4.46 2.79 -17.21
C GLN A 266 -5.03 1.37 -17.01
N PRO A 267 -6.35 1.22 -16.79
CA PRO A 267 -6.96 -0.08 -16.47
C PRO A 267 -6.85 -1.15 -17.57
N TRP A 268 -6.36 -0.79 -18.76
CA TRP A 268 -6.05 -1.66 -19.88
C TRP A 268 -4.61 -2.18 -19.93
N LEU A 269 -3.67 -1.47 -19.29
CA LEU A 269 -2.25 -1.80 -19.32
C LEU A 269 -1.90 -2.63 -18.08
N ARG A 270 -1.03 -3.63 -18.27
CA ARG A 270 -0.54 -4.50 -17.22
C ARG A 270 0.97 -4.54 -17.24
N SER A 271 1.59 -4.31 -16.09
CA SER A 271 2.94 -4.82 -15.84
C SER A 271 2.88 -6.33 -15.68
N LEU A 272 3.95 -7.03 -16.04
CA LEU A 272 4.04 -8.49 -15.91
C LEU A 272 5.34 -8.90 -15.23
N VAL A 273 5.27 -9.98 -14.47
CA VAL A 273 6.42 -10.69 -13.90
C VAL A 273 6.27 -12.16 -14.30
N VAL A 274 7.25 -12.66 -15.08
CA VAL A 274 7.28 -14.05 -15.54
C VAL A 274 8.60 -14.68 -15.12
N ARG A 275 8.54 -15.78 -14.38
CA ARG A 275 9.71 -16.40 -13.75
C ARG A 275 9.99 -17.78 -14.33
N THR A 276 11.21 -18.00 -14.78
CA THR A 276 11.80 -19.32 -15.11
C THR A 276 12.76 -19.74 -13.98
N PRO A 277 13.41 -20.91 -14.03
CA PRO A 277 14.42 -21.30 -13.05
C PRO A 277 15.67 -20.40 -13.04
N ASN A 278 15.96 -19.69 -14.15
CA ASN A 278 17.22 -18.98 -14.38
C ASN A 278 17.07 -17.49 -14.72
N THR A 279 15.86 -17.04 -15.06
CA THR A 279 15.55 -15.65 -15.45
C THR A 279 14.21 -15.18 -14.91
N VAL A 280 14.08 -13.86 -14.77
CA VAL A 280 12.79 -13.18 -14.58
C VAL A 280 12.60 -12.17 -15.69
N TYR A 281 11.45 -12.24 -16.36
CA TYR A 281 11.02 -11.29 -17.38
C TYR A 281 10.11 -10.28 -16.69
N VAL A 282 10.45 -9.00 -16.83
CA VAL A 282 9.62 -7.88 -16.40
C VAL A 282 9.13 -7.15 -17.63
N GLY A 283 7.85 -6.83 -17.68
CA GLY A 283 7.24 -6.40 -18.93
C GLY A 283 6.02 -5.50 -18.77
N LEU A 284 5.49 -5.13 -19.92
CA LEU A 284 4.24 -4.42 -20.11
C LEU A 284 3.45 -5.12 -21.22
N HIS A 285 2.17 -5.38 -20.95
CA HIS A 285 1.21 -5.91 -21.94
C HIS A 285 -0.11 -5.15 -21.86
N SER A 286 -0.73 -4.92 -23.01
CA SER A 286 -1.97 -4.17 -23.16
C SER A 286 -3.03 -5.05 -23.82
N TRP A 287 -4.24 -5.07 -23.27
CA TRP A 287 -5.38 -5.76 -23.91
C TRP A 287 -5.82 -5.13 -25.25
N TRP A 288 -5.23 -4.00 -25.66
CA TRP A 288 -5.45 -3.36 -26.95
C TRP A 288 -4.44 -3.83 -28.01
N ASP A 289 -3.26 -4.30 -27.60
CA ASP A 289 -2.11 -4.61 -28.47
C ASP A 289 -1.81 -6.11 -28.42
N TRP A 290 -2.71 -6.90 -29.01
CA TRP A 290 -2.80 -8.36 -28.82
C TRP A 290 -1.56 -9.09 -29.32
N GLY A 291 -1.00 -9.97 -28.50
CA GLY A 291 0.23 -10.70 -28.86
C GLY A 291 1.47 -9.81 -28.97
N CYS A 292 1.41 -8.53 -28.60
CA CYS A 292 2.49 -7.56 -28.76
C CYS A 292 3.03 -6.92 -27.46
N PRO A 293 3.27 -7.68 -26.37
CA PRO A 293 3.89 -7.15 -25.16
C PRO A 293 5.31 -6.62 -25.41
N SER A 294 5.85 -5.91 -24.42
CA SER A 294 7.25 -5.50 -24.35
C SER A 294 7.87 -5.96 -23.03
N TRP A 295 9.08 -6.52 -23.04
CA TRP A 295 9.71 -7.07 -21.84
C TRP A 295 11.23 -6.87 -21.79
N ARG A 296 11.77 -6.86 -20.58
CA ARG A 296 13.20 -6.99 -20.28
C ARG A 296 13.44 -8.32 -19.56
N VAL A 297 14.64 -8.86 -19.72
CA VAL A 297 15.07 -10.08 -19.01
C VAL A 297 16.12 -9.70 -17.97
N HIS A 298 15.95 -10.22 -16.76
CA HIS A 298 16.95 -10.15 -15.69
C HIS A 298 17.37 -11.56 -15.27
N PRO A 299 18.63 -11.79 -14.88
CA PRO A 299 19.06 -13.04 -14.30
C PRO A 299 18.32 -13.35 -13.00
N TRP A 300 18.14 -14.63 -12.69
CA TRP A 300 17.59 -15.12 -11.42
C TRP A 300 18.63 -15.99 -10.70
N PRO A 301 19.69 -15.38 -10.11
CA PRO A 301 20.86 -16.09 -9.58
C PRO A 301 20.56 -16.76 -8.23
N THR A 302 19.81 -17.86 -8.25
CA THR A 302 19.39 -18.62 -7.06
C THR A 302 20.54 -19.26 -6.28
N GLN A 303 21.67 -19.53 -6.94
CA GLN A 303 22.83 -20.21 -6.37
C GLN A 303 23.89 -19.26 -5.78
N ASP A 304 23.59 -17.96 -5.71
CA ASP A 304 24.51 -16.95 -5.18
C ASP A 304 24.67 -17.09 -3.65
N PRO A 305 25.87 -17.36 -3.10
CA PRO A 305 26.03 -17.61 -1.66
C PRO A 305 25.79 -16.36 -0.79
N GLY A 306 26.02 -15.16 -1.34
CA GLY A 306 25.74 -13.90 -0.67
C GLY A 306 24.24 -13.58 -0.65
N LEU A 307 23.51 -14.00 -1.70
CA LEU A 307 22.05 -13.96 -1.67
C LEU A 307 21.49 -14.90 -0.60
N ALA A 308 22.09 -16.08 -0.40
CA ALA A 308 21.69 -16.97 0.70
C ALA A 308 21.91 -16.32 2.08
N ALA A 309 23.02 -15.60 2.27
CA ALA A 309 23.23 -14.80 3.48
C ALA A 309 22.14 -13.73 3.65
N LEU A 310 21.84 -12.92 2.63
CA LEU A 310 20.76 -11.92 2.69
C LEU A 310 19.38 -12.57 2.95
N ARG A 311 19.06 -13.70 2.32
CA ARG A 311 17.80 -14.43 2.52
C ARG A 311 17.62 -15.02 3.91
N SER A 312 18.70 -15.26 4.65
CA SER A 312 18.63 -15.67 6.05
C SER A 312 18.22 -14.55 7.02
N THR A 313 18.05 -13.32 6.51
CA THR A 313 17.66 -12.15 7.30
C THR A 313 16.15 -11.95 7.30
N TRP A 314 15.61 -11.51 8.43
CA TRP A 314 14.18 -11.21 8.57
C TRP A 314 13.69 -10.15 7.57
N GLN A 315 14.52 -9.17 7.22
CA GLN A 315 14.20 -8.12 6.25
C GLN A 315 13.95 -8.70 4.84
N ALA A 316 14.75 -9.68 4.42
CA ALA A 316 14.58 -10.36 3.14
C ALA A 316 13.37 -11.31 3.16
N GLU A 317 13.20 -12.08 4.24
CA GLU A 317 12.02 -12.95 4.42
C GLU A 317 10.72 -12.14 4.37
N LEU A 318 10.68 -11.00 5.08
CA LEU A 318 9.54 -10.09 5.11
C LEU A 318 9.22 -9.55 3.71
N LEU A 319 10.23 -9.10 2.96
CA LEU A 319 10.04 -8.61 1.60
C LEU A 319 9.56 -9.71 0.65
N GLU A 320 10.14 -10.91 0.70
CA GLU A 320 9.73 -12.03 -0.14
C GLU A 320 8.29 -12.47 0.17
N TRP A 321 7.88 -12.51 1.44
CA TRP A 321 6.48 -12.74 1.82
C TRP A 321 5.55 -11.61 1.35
N PHE A 322 5.95 -10.34 1.54
CA PHE A 322 5.14 -9.17 1.21
C PHE A 322 4.92 -8.98 -0.30
N ALA A 323 5.94 -9.30 -1.11
CA ALA A 323 5.88 -9.32 -2.57
C ALA A 323 5.32 -10.64 -3.14
N ASP A 324 4.92 -11.59 -2.28
CA ASP A 324 4.51 -12.95 -2.65
C ASP A 324 5.54 -13.59 -3.60
N GLY A 325 6.83 -13.41 -3.35
CA GLY A 325 7.94 -13.95 -4.13
C GLY A 325 8.12 -13.39 -5.55
N ASP A 326 7.36 -12.36 -5.97
CA ASP A 326 7.59 -11.65 -7.25
C ASP A 326 8.60 -10.52 -7.06
N ILE A 327 9.77 -10.94 -6.59
CA ILE A 327 10.97 -10.12 -6.41
C ILE A 327 11.90 -10.21 -7.63
N GLY A 328 12.91 -9.34 -7.67
CA GLY A 328 14.05 -9.39 -8.57
C GLY A 328 15.34 -9.31 -7.78
N ILE A 329 16.37 -10.04 -8.23
CA ILE A 329 17.66 -10.11 -7.55
C ILE A 329 18.69 -9.38 -8.41
N PHE A 330 19.39 -8.42 -7.82
CA PHE A 330 20.37 -7.61 -8.53
C PHE A 330 21.68 -7.52 -7.75
N VAL A 331 22.75 -7.99 -8.38
CA VAL A 331 24.11 -7.98 -7.81
C VAL A 331 24.95 -6.95 -8.55
N SER A 332 25.71 -6.14 -7.80
CA SER A 332 26.64 -5.15 -8.35
C SER A 332 27.92 -5.10 -7.51
N PRO A 333 29.12 -4.96 -8.12
CA PRO A 333 30.38 -4.90 -7.38
C PRO A 333 30.45 -3.64 -6.48
N THR A 334 31.24 -3.72 -5.41
CA THR A 334 31.60 -2.60 -4.53
C THR A 334 33.09 -2.65 -4.21
N ALA A 335 33.63 -1.60 -3.57
CA ALA A 335 35.04 -1.54 -3.18
C ALA A 335 35.45 -2.59 -2.12
N SER A 336 34.49 -3.24 -1.47
CA SER A 336 34.70 -4.17 -0.35
C SER A 336 33.98 -5.52 -0.55
N GLY A 337 33.74 -5.90 -1.80
CA GLY A 337 32.97 -7.10 -2.16
C GLY A 337 31.85 -6.78 -3.17
N ARG A 338 30.61 -7.13 -2.83
CA ARG A 338 29.45 -6.94 -3.71
C ARG A 338 28.21 -6.50 -2.95
N ARG A 339 27.40 -5.65 -3.58
CA ARG A 339 26.07 -5.25 -3.12
C ARG A 339 25.03 -6.17 -3.74
N ILE A 340 24.16 -6.72 -2.91
CA ILE A 340 23.03 -7.55 -3.33
C ILE A 340 21.75 -6.82 -2.96
N ARG A 341 20.84 -6.70 -3.93
CA ARG A 341 19.51 -6.11 -3.76
C ARG A 341 18.45 -7.15 -4.08
N ILE A 342 17.41 -7.18 -3.26
CA ILE A 342 16.14 -7.85 -3.55
C ILE A 342 15.10 -6.75 -3.68
N GLU A 343 14.36 -6.71 -4.80
CA GLU A 343 13.42 -5.62 -5.12
C GLU A 343 12.06 -6.17 -5.55
N ASP A 344 10.96 -5.49 -5.19
CA ASP A 344 9.57 -5.86 -5.53
C ASP A 344 9.22 -5.50 -6.98
N LEU A 345 9.06 -6.50 -7.86
CA LEU A 345 8.86 -6.30 -9.30
C LEU A 345 7.41 -6.02 -9.70
N ARG A 346 6.44 -6.05 -8.77
CA ARG A 346 5.02 -5.75 -9.07
C ARG A 346 4.82 -4.37 -9.70
N TYR A 347 5.74 -3.45 -9.43
CA TYR A 347 5.74 -2.08 -9.94
C TYR A 347 6.89 -1.79 -10.92
N SER A 348 7.54 -2.83 -11.47
CA SER A 348 8.73 -2.70 -12.34
C SER A 348 8.52 -1.83 -13.58
N TRP A 349 7.26 -1.68 -14.03
CA TRP A 349 6.86 -0.74 -15.08
C TRP A 349 7.28 0.71 -14.85
N SER A 350 7.39 1.17 -13.59
CA SER A 350 7.79 2.56 -13.30
C SER A 350 9.28 2.83 -13.53
N SER A 351 10.08 1.81 -13.85
CA SER A 351 11.51 1.94 -14.13
C SER A 351 11.82 1.57 -15.59
N PRO A 352 12.55 2.41 -16.35
CA PRO A 352 13.03 2.07 -17.70
C PRO A 352 13.99 0.86 -17.68
N LYS A 353 14.59 0.57 -16.52
CA LYS A 353 15.49 -0.55 -16.29
C LYS A 353 14.78 -1.82 -15.78
N GLY A 354 13.46 -1.80 -15.58
CA GLY A 354 12.71 -2.95 -15.04
C GLY A 354 12.94 -3.23 -13.55
N ARG A 355 13.44 -2.24 -12.80
CA ARG A 355 13.75 -2.34 -11.36
C ARG A 355 12.50 -2.25 -10.51
N GLY A 356 12.50 -2.92 -9.36
CA GLY A 356 11.37 -2.87 -8.43
C GLY A 356 11.24 -1.51 -7.75
N MET A 357 10.05 -1.16 -7.26
CA MET A 357 9.85 0.15 -6.62
C MET A 357 10.45 0.21 -5.21
N TRP A 358 10.41 -0.90 -4.49
CA TRP A 358 10.89 -1.05 -3.11
C TRP A 358 11.81 -2.26 -3.00
N GLY A 359 12.57 -2.37 -1.92
CA GLY A 359 13.42 -3.53 -1.70
C GLY A 359 14.24 -3.53 -0.41
N VAL A 360 15.17 -4.46 -0.32
CA VAL A 360 16.22 -4.51 0.71
C VAL A 360 17.58 -4.69 0.05
N GLN A 361 18.62 -4.09 0.61
CA GLN A 361 19.99 -4.28 0.15
C GLN A 361 20.97 -4.54 1.29
N ALA A 362 21.99 -5.32 0.98
CA ALA A 362 23.14 -5.54 1.85
C ALA A 362 24.44 -5.46 1.02
N ILE A 363 25.53 -5.09 1.67
CA ILE A 363 26.89 -5.32 1.16
C ILE A 363 27.34 -6.66 1.73
N VAL A 364 27.97 -7.46 0.88
CA VAL A 364 28.48 -8.79 1.19
C VAL A 364 29.95 -8.83 0.78
N ASP A 365 30.81 -9.33 1.67
CA ASP A 365 32.25 -9.45 1.41
C ASP A 365 32.61 -10.66 0.52
N GLU A 366 33.90 -10.84 0.28
CA GLU A 366 34.44 -11.97 -0.50
C GLU A 366 34.23 -13.34 0.19
N THR A 367 34.00 -13.35 1.51
CA THR A 367 33.67 -14.56 2.29
C THR A 367 32.17 -14.89 2.29
N ASN A 368 31.36 -14.08 1.61
CA ASN A 368 29.90 -14.13 1.57
C ASN A 368 29.20 -13.77 2.89
N GLN A 369 29.85 -12.99 3.76
CA GLN A 369 29.22 -12.44 4.97
C GLN A 369 28.69 -11.02 4.75
N ILE A 370 27.56 -10.69 5.39
CA ILE A 370 26.98 -9.34 5.33
C ILE A 370 27.85 -8.36 6.12
N VAL A 371 28.24 -7.26 5.47
CA VAL A 371 29.03 -6.18 6.05
C VAL A 371 28.17 -4.93 6.18
N GLY A 372 28.02 -4.44 7.41
CA GLY A 372 27.23 -3.25 7.71
C GLY A 372 25.73 -3.53 7.88
N PRO A 373 24.90 -2.46 7.98
CA PRO A 373 23.46 -2.60 8.13
C PRO A 373 22.78 -3.09 6.83
N ILE A 374 21.66 -3.79 7.00
CA ILE A 374 20.73 -4.06 5.90
C ILE A 374 19.90 -2.80 5.71
N GLU A 375 19.91 -2.24 4.50
CA GLU A 375 19.21 -1.00 4.18
C GLU A 375 17.87 -1.31 3.48
N ARG A 376 16.78 -0.70 3.96
CA ARG A 376 15.51 -0.64 3.22
C ARG A 376 15.71 0.26 2.01
N LEU A 377 15.36 -0.23 0.83
CA LEU A 377 15.22 0.59 -0.37
C LEU A 377 13.80 1.18 -0.35
N ASP A 378 13.68 2.36 0.26
CA ASP A 378 12.54 3.23 0.01
C ASP A 378 12.52 3.66 -1.47
N ARG A 379 11.31 4.02 -1.97
CA ARG A 379 11.00 4.27 -3.39
C ARG A 379 12.19 4.80 -4.19
N ILE A 380 12.67 4.01 -5.18
CA ILE A 380 13.82 4.38 -6.02
C ILE A 380 13.69 5.83 -6.49
N SER A 381 14.74 6.62 -6.26
CA SER A 381 14.82 8.03 -6.62
C SER A 381 14.54 8.22 -8.11
N ILE A 382 13.43 8.89 -8.42
CA ILE A 382 12.97 9.13 -9.79
C ILE A 382 13.93 10.14 -10.45
N GLU A 383 14.67 9.69 -11.45
CA GLU A 383 15.52 10.53 -12.29
C GLU A 383 14.71 11.09 -13.49
N ALA A 384 15.24 12.09 -14.19
CA ALA A 384 14.56 12.65 -15.37
C ALA A 384 14.22 11.60 -16.46
N PRO A 385 15.08 10.61 -16.77
CA PRO A 385 14.72 9.54 -17.72
C PRO A 385 13.55 8.66 -17.25
N ASP A 386 13.34 8.53 -15.94
CA ASP A 386 12.20 7.78 -15.39
C ASP A 386 10.88 8.55 -15.62
N LEU A 387 10.91 9.89 -15.54
CA LEU A 387 9.75 10.74 -15.86
C LEU A 387 9.37 10.64 -17.34
N ASP A 388 10.35 10.67 -18.25
CA ASP A 388 10.10 10.52 -19.69
C ASP A 388 9.52 9.13 -20.04
N HIS A 389 10.07 8.09 -19.40
CA HIS A 389 9.58 6.71 -19.51
C HIS A 389 8.14 6.56 -18.99
N LEU A 390 7.85 7.10 -17.80
CA LEU A 390 6.50 7.17 -17.23
C LEU A 390 5.54 7.95 -18.14
N GLY A 391 5.98 9.07 -18.72
CA GLY A 391 5.19 9.87 -19.66
C GLY A 391 4.81 9.08 -20.92
N ARG A 392 5.76 8.37 -21.53
CA ARG A 392 5.49 7.46 -22.67
C ARG A 392 4.51 6.35 -22.30
N ILE A 393 4.72 5.68 -21.17
CA ILE A 393 3.82 4.64 -20.67
C ILE A 393 2.40 5.18 -20.51
N LEU A 394 2.24 6.31 -19.83
CA LEU A 394 0.93 6.93 -19.58
C LEU A 394 0.23 7.37 -20.88
N ALA A 395 1.00 7.78 -21.90
CA ALA A 395 0.50 8.03 -23.26
C ALA A 395 0.14 6.74 -24.05
N GLY A 396 0.31 5.56 -23.45
CA GLY A 396 0.00 4.26 -24.05
C GLY A 396 1.12 3.66 -24.91
N GLN A 397 2.32 4.26 -24.91
CA GLN A 397 3.45 3.79 -25.69
C GLN A 397 4.23 2.73 -24.91
N LEU A 398 4.27 1.50 -25.45
CA LEU A 398 5.11 0.43 -24.92
C LEU A 398 6.59 0.68 -25.28
N PRO A 399 7.53 0.46 -24.35
CA PRO A 399 8.95 0.71 -24.61
C PRO A 399 9.53 -0.23 -25.66
N GLY A 400 10.56 0.22 -26.39
CA GLY A 400 11.13 -0.47 -27.54
C GLY A 400 12.57 -0.97 -27.38
N ALA A 401 13.11 -1.55 -28.46
CA ALA A 401 14.48 -2.05 -28.52
C ALA A 401 15.54 -0.98 -28.23
N THR A 402 15.27 0.27 -28.60
CA THR A 402 16.10 1.45 -28.30
C THR A 402 16.23 1.74 -26.81
N GLU A 403 15.29 1.26 -25.98
CA GLU A 403 15.29 1.40 -24.52
C GLU A 403 15.82 0.13 -23.82
N GLY A 404 16.26 -0.87 -24.60
CA GLY A 404 16.70 -2.17 -24.11
C GLY A 404 15.56 -3.14 -23.78
N TRP A 405 14.36 -2.93 -24.34
CA TRP A 405 13.21 -3.82 -24.20
C TRP A 405 12.99 -4.66 -25.47
N THR A 406 12.63 -5.93 -25.32
CA THR A 406 12.31 -6.87 -26.39
C THR A 406 10.81 -6.86 -26.67
N ARG A 407 10.43 -6.94 -27.95
CA ARG A 407 9.05 -7.17 -28.41
C ARG A 407 9.03 -8.33 -29.42
N PRO A 408 7.90 -9.01 -29.64
CA PRO A 408 7.79 -10.05 -30.67
C PRO A 408 8.05 -9.47 -32.06
N SER A 409 8.68 -10.24 -32.95
CA SER A 409 9.07 -9.80 -34.30
C SER A 409 7.89 -9.26 -35.10
N SER A 410 6.75 -9.97 -35.08
CA SER A 410 5.48 -9.57 -35.71
C SER A 410 5.00 -8.16 -35.34
N CYS A 411 5.41 -7.65 -34.18
CA CYS A 411 5.00 -6.35 -33.65
C CYS A 411 6.02 -5.24 -33.97
N VAL A 412 7.26 -5.62 -34.31
CA VAL A 412 8.29 -4.70 -34.81
C VAL A 412 8.05 -4.38 -36.28
N ASP A 413 7.59 -5.37 -37.05
CA ASP A 413 7.34 -5.21 -38.49
C ASP A 413 6.04 -4.45 -38.79
N ALA A 414 5.03 -4.49 -37.91
CA ALA A 414 3.77 -3.74 -38.05
C ALA A 414 3.90 -2.23 -37.74
N ALA A 415 5.06 -1.78 -37.24
CA ALA A 415 5.35 -0.39 -36.87
C ALA A 415 6.32 0.31 -37.84
N ARG A 416 6.60 -0.32 -38.99
CA ARG A 416 7.43 0.19 -40.09
C ARG A 416 6.61 0.42 -41.35
#